data_AF-A0A376MLM1-F1
#
_entry.id   AF-A0A376MLM1-F1
#
_cell.length_a   1.000
_cell.length_b   1.000
_cell.length_c   1.000
_cell.angle_alpha   90.00
_cell.angle_beta   90.00
_cell.angle_gamma   90.00
#
_symmetry.space_group_name_H-M   'P 1'
#
loop_
_entity.id
_entity.type
_entity.pdbx_description
1 polymer ?
#
loop_
_entity_poly.entity_id
_entity_poly.type
_entity_poly.pdbx_seq_one_letter_code
_entity_poly.pdbx_strand_id
1 'polypeptide(L)'
;MQVIALDKKHQCGTEGFSKPCGGLLAPDAQRSFIRDGLTLPVDVIANPQIFSVKTVDVAASLTRNYQRSYININRHAFDLWMKSLIPASVEVYHDSLCRKIWREDDKWHVIFRADGWEQHITARYLVGADGANSMVRRHLYPNHQIRKYVAIQQWFAEKHPVPFYSCIFDNAITDCYSWSISKDGYFIFGGAYPMKDGQTRFTALKEKMSAFQFQFWRSGEK
;
A
#
# COMPACT_ATOMS: atom_id res chain seq x y z
N MET A 1 6.85 27.47 12.90
CA MET A 1 5.95 26.43 13.46
C MET A 1 6.80 25.19 13.68
N GLN A 2 6.82 24.62 14.89
CA GLN A 2 7.49 23.35 15.15
C GLN A 2 6.57 22.21 14.71
N VAL A 3 7.11 21.22 14.01
CA VAL A 3 6.37 20.08 13.48
C VAL A 3 7.07 18.81 13.91
N ILE A 4 6.28 17.86 14.42
CA ILE A 4 6.73 16.51 14.76
C ILE A 4 5.98 15.53 13.85
N ALA A 5 6.70 14.58 13.26
CA ALA A 5 6.13 13.49 12.48
C ALA A 5 6.50 12.14 13.08
N LEU A 6 5.53 11.24 13.17
CA LEU A 6 5.73 9.87 13.63
C LEU A 6 5.53 8.92 12.45
N ASP A 7 6.53 8.10 12.12
CA ASP A 7 6.42 7.11 11.05
C ASP A 7 6.90 5.73 11.53
N LYS A 8 6.15 4.69 11.17
CA LYS A 8 6.45 3.29 11.52
C LYS A 8 7.62 2.71 10.73
N LYS A 9 8.00 3.34 9.63
CA LYS A 9 9.15 2.94 8.84
C LYS A 9 10.42 3.40 9.53
N HIS A 10 11.46 2.57 9.40
CA HIS A 10 12.81 2.97 9.72
C HIS A 10 13.23 4.18 8.88
N GLN A 11 14.29 4.87 9.28
CA GLN A 11 14.83 6.01 8.54
C GLN A 11 15.29 5.62 7.13
N CYS A 12 15.98 4.49 7.04
CA CYS A 12 16.55 3.93 5.82
C CYS A 12 16.52 2.40 5.85
N GLY A 13 17.01 1.76 4.77
CA GLY A 13 17.10 0.31 4.65
C GLY A 13 15.88 -0.32 3.99
N THR A 14 15.76 -1.65 4.11
CA THR A 14 14.66 -2.44 3.50
C THR A 14 13.81 -3.16 4.54
N GLU A 15 14.18 -3.06 5.81
CA GLU A 15 13.52 -3.73 6.93
C GLU A 15 12.38 -2.90 7.53
N GLY A 16 11.69 -3.49 8.51
CA GLY A 16 10.63 -2.84 9.25
C GLY A 16 9.29 -2.80 8.50
N PHE A 17 8.45 -1.83 8.84
CA PHE A 17 7.07 -1.78 8.38
C PHE A 17 6.95 -1.62 6.85
N SER A 18 6.25 -2.56 6.21
CA SER A 18 5.93 -2.52 4.79
C SER A 18 4.44 -2.74 4.55
N LYS A 19 3.86 -1.91 3.67
CA LYS A 19 2.44 -2.00 3.30
C LYS A 19 2.26 -3.00 2.15
N PRO A 20 1.27 -3.90 2.19
CA PRO A 20 0.90 -4.69 1.02
C PRO A 20 0.32 -3.76 -0.03
N CYS A 21 1.09 -3.47 -1.07
CA CYS A 21 0.65 -2.62 -2.15
C CYS A 21 1.33 -3.02 -3.46
N GLY A 22 0.58 -2.86 -4.55
CA GLY A 22 1.03 -3.10 -5.89
C GLY A 22 2.10 -2.17 -6.43
N GLY A 23 2.29 -0.98 -5.84
CA GLY A 23 3.30 -0.02 -6.29
C GLY A 23 3.13 0.47 -7.72
N LEU A 24 1.91 0.92 -8.03
CA LEU A 24 1.59 1.57 -9.28
C LEU A 24 1.21 3.03 -8.99
N LEU A 25 2.02 3.96 -9.49
CA LEU A 25 1.77 5.39 -9.35
C LEU A 25 0.87 5.86 -10.49
N ALA A 26 -0.36 6.25 -10.17
CA ALA A 26 -1.36 6.70 -11.13
C ALA A 26 -0.98 8.04 -11.78
N PRO A 27 -1.48 8.33 -13.00
CA PRO A 27 -1.25 9.63 -13.66
C PRO A 27 -1.65 10.83 -12.80
N ASP A 28 -2.71 10.73 -12.00
CA ASP A 28 -3.13 11.83 -11.12
C ASP A 28 -2.09 12.11 -10.03
N ALA A 29 -1.50 11.05 -9.46
CA ALA A 29 -0.41 11.19 -8.51
C ALA A 29 0.84 11.76 -9.20
N GLN A 30 1.17 11.32 -10.43
CA GLN A 30 2.26 11.90 -11.21
C GLN A 30 2.07 13.41 -11.44
N ARG A 31 0.83 13.88 -11.69
CA ARG A 31 0.54 15.31 -11.81
C ARG A 31 0.78 16.09 -10.52
N SER A 32 0.49 15.51 -9.35
CA SER A 32 0.84 16.16 -8.08
C SER A 32 2.35 16.36 -7.96
N PHE A 33 3.15 15.36 -8.36
CA PHE A 33 4.61 15.44 -8.30
C PHE A 33 5.14 16.54 -9.22
N ILE A 34 4.57 16.68 -10.42
CA ILE A 34 4.90 17.78 -11.34
C ILE A 34 4.60 19.13 -10.70
N ARG A 35 3.44 19.28 -10.04
CA ARG A 35 3.07 20.54 -9.37
C ARG A 35 4.02 20.88 -8.22
N ASP A 36 4.53 19.86 -7.54
CA ASP A 36 5.47 20.01 -6.44
C ASP A 36 6.95 20.06 -6.91
N GLY A 37 7.21 20.02 -8.22
CA GLY A 37 8.56 20.04 -8.79
C GLY A 37 9.40 18.79 -8.48
N LEU A 38 8.74 17.67 -8.15
CA LEU A 38 9.39 16.42 -7.76
C LEU A 38 9.60 15.50 -8.96
N THR A 39 10.82 14.98 -9.09
CA THR A 39 11.19 13.96 -10.08
C THR A 39 11.47 12.65 -9.35
N LEU A 40 10.91 11.54 -9.85
CA LEU A 40 11.12 10.22 -9.27
C LEU A 40 12.58 9.78 -9.47
N PRO A 41 13.30 9.40 -8.39
CA PRO A 41 14.60 8.77 -8.49
C PRO A 41 14.53 7.40 -9.18
N VAL A 42 15.61 7.01 -9.87
CA VAL A 42 15.67 5.73 -10.61
C VAL A 42 15.59 4.52 -9.66
N ASP A 43 16.18 4.60 -8.48
CA ASP A 43 16.18 3.55 -7.45
C ASP A 43 14.78 3.29 -6.84
N VAL A 44 13.85 4.22 -7.04
CA VAL A 44 12.43 4.05 -6.67
C VAL A 44 11.66 3.32 -7.78
N ILE A 45 12.13 3.34 -9.02
CA ILE A 45 11.46 2.73 -10.17
C ILE A 45 11.69 1.21 -10.16
N ALA A 46 10.59 0.46 -10.30
CA ALA A 46 10.62 -1.00 -10.43
C ALA A 46 10.47 -1.43 -11.89
N ASN A 47 10.89 -2.64 -12.21
CA ASN A 47 10.73 -3.22 -13.55
C ASN A 47 9.63 -4.28 -13.59
N PRO A 48 9.02 -4.58 -14.74
CA PRO A 48 8.98 -3.74 -15.94
C PRO A 48 8.00 -2.56 -15.76
N GLN A 49 8.06 -1.60 -16.68
CA GLN A 49 7.02 -0.59 -16.87
C GLN A 49 5.99 -1.11 -17.87
N ILE A 50 4.74 -1.23 -17.44
CA ILE A 50 3.65 -1.75 -18.28
C ILE A 50 2.53 -0.71 -18.34
N PHE A 51 2.13 -0.32 -19.54
CA PHE A 51 1.10 0.70 -19.76
C PHE A 51 -0.26 0.16 -20.18
N SER A 52 -0.47 -1.14 -19.94
CA SER A 52 -1.70 -1.88 -20.24
C SER A 52 -2.12 -2.70 -19.03
N VAL A 53 -3.40 -2.68 -18.72
CA VAL A 53 -3.98 -3.49 -17.64
C VAL A 53 -4.95 -4.49 -18.26
N LYS A 54 -4.72 -5.77 -17.98
CA LYS A 54 -5.60 -6.89 -18.30
C LYS A 54 -6.78 -6.90 -17.32
N THR A 55 -7.97 -6.61 -17.81
CA THR A 55 -9.21 -6.76 -17.03
C THR A 55 -9.80 -8.14 -17.30
N VAL A 56 -10.09 -8.86 -16.23
CA VAL A 56 -10.76 -10.17 -16.25
C VAL A 56 -12.11 -10.04 -15.57
N ASP A 57 -13.18 -10.41 -16.29
CA ASP A 57 -14.49 -10.68 -15.72
C ASP A 57 -14.67 -12.20 -15.67
N VAL A 58 -14.66 -12.75 -14.46
CA VAL A 58 -14.70 -14.20 -14.25
C VAL A 58 -16.06 -14.78 -14.58
N ALA A 59 -17.15 -14.08 -14.24
CA ALA A 59 -18.51 -14.57 -14.47
C ALA A 59 -18.84 -14.61 -15.97
N ALA A 60 -18.41 -13.59 -16.72
CA ALA A 60 -18.62 -13.51 -18.16
C ALA A 60 -17.54 -14.25 -18.98
N SER A 61 -16.49 -14.77 -18.33
CA SER A 61 -15.30 -15.34 -19.01
C SER A 61 -14.68 -14.37 -20.03
N LEU A 62 -14.67 -13.08 -19.71
CA LEU A 62 -14.15 -12.04 -20.59
C LEU A 62 -12.78 -11.55 -20.15
N THR A 63 -11.90 -11.33 -21.13
CA THR A 63 -10.63 -10.62 -20.93
C THR A 63 -10.52 -9.48 -21.90
N ARG A 64 -10.22 -8.28 -21.40
CA ARG A 64 -9.98 -7.07 -22.20
C ARG A 64 -8.81 -6.30 -21.63
N ASN A 65 -8.04 -5.65 -22.49
CA ASN A 65 -6.96 -4.78 -22.04
C ASN A 65 -7.40 -3.33 -22.19
N TYR A 66 -7.00 -2.49 -21.25
CA TYR A 66 -7.15 -1.05 -21.37
C TYR A 66 -5.84 -0.36 -21.02
N GLN A 67 -5.60 0.79 -21.64
CA GLN A 67 -4.37 1.54 -21.43
C GLN A 67 -4.42 2.30 -20.09
N ARG A 68 -3.35 2.17 -19.31
CA ARG A 68 -3.08 3.01 -18.13
C ARG A 68 -1.60 3.25 -17.97
N SER A 69 -1.20 4.52 -17.93
CA SER A 69 0.19 4.95 -17.76
C SER A 69 0.62 4.96 -16.30
N TYR A 70 0.57 3.80 -15.63
CA TYR A 70 1.13 3.66 -14.29
C TYR A 70 2.65 3.65 -14.34
N ILE A 71 3.30 4.29 -13.37
CA ILE A 71 4.73 4.07 -13.11
C ILE A 71 4.85 2.97 -12.05
N ASN A 72 5.52 1.87 -12.39
CA ASN A 72 5.84 0.80 -11.46
C ASN A 72 6.96 1.25 -10.53
N ILE A 73 6.71 1.21 -9.23
CA ILE A 73 7.64 1.67 -8.19
C ILE A 73 7.84 0.61 -7.12
N ASN A 74 9.04 0.56 -6.55
CA ASN A 74 9.24 -0.11 -5.28
C ASN A 74 8.58 0.73 -4.18
N ARG A 75 7.52 0.20 -3.57
CA ARG A 75 6.74 0.93 -2.57
C ARG A 75 7.53 1.31 -1.33
N HIS A 76 8.45 0.47 -0.89
CA HIS A 76 9.24 0.74 0.29
C HIS A 76 10.26 1.84 0.00
N ALA A 77 11.00 1.72 -1.10
CA ALA A 77 11.94 2.74 -1.54
C ALA A 77 11.24 4.09 -1.80
N PHE A 78 10.09 4.08 -2.46
CA PHE A 78 9.28 5.28 -2.69
C PHE A 78 8.90 5.98 -1.38
N ASP A 79 8.38 5.23 -0.40
CA ASP A 79 7.96 5.82 0.88
C ASP A 79 9.18 6.38 1.64
N LEU A 80 10.36 5.74 1.59
CA LEU A 80 11.59 6.25 2.20
C LEU A 80 12.15 7.49 1.49
N TRP A 81 12.08 7.54 0.16
CA TRP A 81 12.44 8.73 -0.59
C TRP A 81 11.51 9.90 -0.27
N MET A 82 10.19 9.68 -0.20
CA MET A 82 9.26 10.72 0.24
C MET A 82 9.57 11.22 1.66
N LYS A 83 10.03 10.33 2.56
CA LYS A 83 10.51 10.74 3.88
C LYS A 83 11.80 11.56 3.82
N SER A 84 12.71 11.31 2.88
CA SER A 84 13.94 12.10 2.75
C SER A 84 13.71 13.53 2.26
N LEU A 85 12.53 13.80 1.68
CA LEU A 85 12.10 15.15 1.32
C LEU A 85 11.59 15.97 2.51
N ILE A 86 11.41 15.36 3.69
CA ILE A 86 10.98 16.08 4.89
C ILE A 86 12.12 17.02 5.31
N PRO A 87 11.87 18.34 5.46
CA PRO A 87 12.93 19.29 5.78
C PRO A 87 13.44 19.08 7.22
N ALA A 88 14.73 19.38 7.44
CA ALA A 88 15.41 19.22 8.74
C ALA A 88 14.77 20.01 9.89
N SER A 89 13.90 20.99 9.59
CA SER A 89 13.11 21.72 10.59
C SER A 89 11.97 20.89 11.21
N VAL A 90 11.65 19.72 10.65
CA VAL A 90 10.66 18.78 11.18
C VAL A 90 11.39 17.71 11.97
N GLU A 91 10.96 17.51 13.20
CA GLU A 91 11.46 16.42 14.04
C GLU A 91 10.71 15.13 13.66
N VAL A 92 11.43 14.14 13.13
CA VAL A 92 10.82 12.89 12.68
C VAL A 92 11.25 11.75 13.59
N TYR A 93 10.27 11.12 14.24
CA TYR A 93 10.49 9.87 14.95
C TYR A 93 10.23 8.69 14.01
N HIS A 94 11.29 7.92 13.76
CA HIS A 94 11.26 6.71 12.94
C HIS A 94 10.98 5.48 13.80
N ASP A 95 10.50 4.40 13.17
CA ASP A 95 10.03 3.18 13.86
C ASP A 95 9.09 3.49 15.05
N SER A 96 8.26 4.52 14.87
CA SER A 96 7.46 5.08 15.94
C SER A 96 5.98 4.83 15.72
N LEU A 97 5.28 4.52 16.81
CA LEU A 97 3.85 4.28 16.82
C LEU A 97 3.18 5.08 17.92
N CYS A 98 2.25 5.94 17.51
CA CYS A 98 1.29 6.59 18.40
C CYS A 98 0.45 5.53 19.15
N ARG A 99 0.40 5.65 20.48
CA ARG A 99 -0.28 4.72 21.39
C ARG A 99 -1.55 5.30 21.99
N LYS A 100 -1.57 6.60 22.27
CA LYS A 100 -2.73 7.27 22.85
C LYS A 100 -2.78 8.73 22.39
N ILE A 101 -4.00 9.20 22.16
CA ILE A 101 -4.29 10.62 21.96
C ILE A 101 -5.49 11.02 22.80
N TRP A 102 -5.49 12.28 23.25
CA TRP A 102 -6.64 12.93 23.87
C TRP A 102 -6.51 14.44 23.71
N ARG A 103 -7.59 15.16 24.02
CA ARG A 103 -7.62 16.62 24.01
C ARG A 103 -7.93 17.14 25.40
N GLU A 104 -7.12 18.06 25.89
CA GLU A 104 -7.20 18.70 27.20
C GLU A 104 -6.56 20.10 27.11
N ASP A 105 -7.08 21.09 27.83
CA ASP A 105 -6.56 22.47 27.84
C ASP A 105 -6.29 23.08 26.43
N ASP A 106 -7.22 22.83 25.50
CA ASP A 106 -7.14 23.23 24.09
C ASP A 106 -5.90 22.72 23.32
N LYS A 107 -5.30 21.62 23.79
CA LYS A 107 -4.17 20.95 23.15
C LYS A 107 -4.45 19.48 22.92
N TRP A 108 -3.84 18.94 21.87
CA TRP A 108 -3.70 17.51 21.68
C TRP A 108 -2.54 17.01 22.53
N HIS A 109 -2.79 15.93 23.26
CA HIS A 109 -1.76 15.17 23.95
C HIS A 109 -1.54 13.88 23.19
N VAL A 110 -0.28 13.52 22.98
CA VAL A 110 0.11 12.33 22.22
C VAL A 110 1.12 11.56 23.01
N ILE A 111 0.82 10.29 23.24
CA ILE A 111 1.77 9.30 23.76
C ILE A 111 2.18 8.39 22.61
N PHE A 112 3.48 8.20 22.42
CA PHE A 112 4.04 7.33 21.39
C PHE A 112 5.29 6.61 21.89
N ARG A 113 5.73 5.58 21.17
CA ARG A 113 6.99 4.89 21.47
C ARG A 113 8.09 5.36 20.52
N ALA A 114 9.26 5.67 21.04
CA ALA A 114 10.48 5.94 20.26
C ALA A 114 11.71 5.42 21.02
N ASP A 115 12.64 4.81 20.30
CA ASP A 115 13.91 4.26 20.84
C ASP A 115 13.70 3.33 22.06
N GLY A 116 12.60 2.56 22.04
CA GLY A 116 12.24 1.64 23.11
C GLY A 116 11.43 2.26 24.26
N TRP A 117 11.39 3.58 24.38
CA TRP A 117 10.77 4.34 25.48
C TRP A 117 9.43 4.97 25.11
N GLU A 118 8.60 5.24 26.12
CA GLU A 118 7.38 6.02 25.95
C GLU A 118 7.71 7.53 25.99
N GLN A 119 7.18 8.26 25.02
CA GLN A 119 7.33 9.70 24.87
C GLN A 119 5.96 10.38 25.01
N HIS A 120 5.96 11.60 25.55
CA HIS A 120 4.76 12.42 25.68
C HIS A 120 5.00 13.81 25.12
N ILE A 121 4.15 14.23 24.19
CA ILE A 121 4.16 15.58 23.61
C ILE A 121 2.78 16.21 23.66
N THR A 122 2.76 17.54 23.53
CA THR A 122 1.52 18.30 23.28
C THR A 122 1.62 19.09 21.97
N ALA A 123 0.49 19.26 21.29
CA ALA A 123 0.43 19.99 20.02
C ALA A 123 -0.91 20.74 19.90
N ARG A 124 -0.88 21.89 19.21
CA ARG A 124 -2.11 22.63 18.88
C ARG A 124 -2.93 21.92 17.79
N TYR A 125 -2.25 21.28 16.84
CA TYR A 125 -2.86 20.57 15.72
C TYR A 125 -2.38 19.13 15.69
N LEU A 126 -3.29 18.22 15.35
CA LEU A 126 -3.03 16.81 15.16
C LEU A 126 -3.53 16.40 13.77
N VAL A 127 -2.66 15.79 12.96
CA VAL A 127 -3.00 15.33 11.61
C VAL A 127 -2.94 13.80 11.55
N GLY A 128 -4.07 13.16 11.22
CA GLY A 128 -4.16 11.71 11.07
C GLY A 128 -3.73 11.24 9.67
N ALA A 129 -2.44 11.02 9.47
CA ALA A 129 -1.86 10.42 8.25
C ALA A 129 -1.47 8.93 8.42
N ASP A 130 -2.09 8.25 9.37
CA ASP A 130 -1.75 6.91 9.89
C ASP A 130 -2.48 5.74 9.19
N GLY A 131 -3.11 6.03 8.04
CA GLY A 131 -3.62 5.04 7.09
C GLY A 131 -4.85 4.25 7.56
N ALA A 132 -5.03 3.04 7.01
CA ALA A 132 -6.24 2.23 7.23
C ALA A 132 -6.53 1.96 8.73
N ASN A 133 -5.48 1.76 9.53
CA ASN A 133 -5.56 1.50 10.97
C ASN A 133 -5.53 2.79 11.83
N SER A 134 -5.95 3.93 11.25
CA SER A 134 -5.86 5.24 11.90
C SER A 134 -6.42 5.25 13.32
N MET A 135 -5.59 5.64 14.28
CA MET A 135 -5.97 5.92 15.67
C MET A 135 -6.66 7.28 15.75
N VAL A 136 -6.15 8.26 15.01
CA VAL A 136 -6.74 9.62 14.98
C VAL A 136 -8.20 9.57 14.55
N ARG A 137 -8.50 8.88 13.44
CA ARG A 137 -9.88 8.68 12.97
C ARG A 137 -10.75 7.99 14.02
N ARG A 138 -10.25 6.89 14.63
CA ARG A 138 -11.02 6.12 15.62
C ARG A 138 -11.29 6.91 16.91
N HIS A 139 -10.38 7.79 17.30
CA HIS A 139 -10.58 8.65 18.46
C HIS A 139 -11.60 9.75 18.18
N LEU A 140 -11.49 10.44 17.04
CA LEU A 140 -12.40 11.53 16.68
C LEU A 140 -13.81 11.05 16.34
N TYR A 141 -13.92 9.85 15.77
CA TYR A 141 -15.18 9.30 15.27
C TYR A 141 -15.39 7.86 15.76
N PRO A 142 -15.53 7.63 17.07
CA PRO A 142 -15.55 6.29 17.66
C PRO A 142 -16.72 5.43 17.19
N ASN A 143 -17.85 6.07 16.88
CA ASN A 143 -19.07 5.40 16.42
C ASN A 143 -19.17 5.31 14.89
N HIS A 144 -18.23 5.90 14.14
CA HIS A 144 -18.28 5.90 12.69
C HIS A 144 -17.78 4.57 12.14
N GLN A 145 -18.70 3.79 11.55
CA GLN A 145 -18.36 2.55 10.87
C GLN A 145 -18.00 2.83 9.41
N ILE A 146 -16.90 2.23 8.98
CA ILE A 146 -16.49 2.21 7.59
C ILE A 146 -16.56 0.78 7.08
N ARG A 147 -16.72 0.64 5.76
CA ARG A 147 -16.52 -0.62 5.10
C ARG A 147 -15.07 -1.07 5.25
N LYS A 148 -14.85 -2.33 5.65
CA LYS A 148 -13.53 -2.90 5.92
C LYS A 148 -13.29 -4.12 5.04
N TYR A 149 -12.06 -4.22 4.56
CA TYR A 149 -11.56 -5.36 3.81
C TYR A 149 -10.22 -5.79 4.38
N VAL A 150 -9.92 -7.07 4.24
CA VAL A 150 -8.56 -7.59 4.41
C VAL A 150 -7.89 -7.66 3.04
N ALA A 151 -6.73 -7.03 2.91
CA ALA A 151 -5.90 -7.20 1.73
C ALA A 151 -5.01 -8.43 1.94
N ILE A 152 -5.11 -9.40 1.04
CA ILE A 152 -4.24 -10.58 1.02
C ILE A 152 -3.43 -10.51 -0.27
N GLN A 153 -2.11 -10.66 -0.16
CA GLN A 153 -1.20 -10.58 -1.28
C GLN A 153 -0.09 -11.63 -1.12
N GLN A 154 0.20 -12.36 -2.19
CA GLN A 154 1.27 -13.34 -2.27
C GLN A 154 2.17 -13.01 -3.46
N TRP A 155 3.45 -13.38 -3.33
CA TRP A 155 4.47 -13.17 -4.35
C TRP A 155 4.85 -14.52 -4.95
N PHE A 156 4.96 -14.56 -6.26
CA PHE A 156 5.33 -15.73 -7.06
C PHE A 156 6.51 -15.34 -7.96
N ALA A 157 7.24 -16.31 -8.49
CA ALA A 157 8.22 -16.01 -9.53
C ALA A 157 7.48 -15.57 -10.81
N GLU A 158 7.93 -14.48 -11.44
CA GLU A 158 7.41 -14.06 -12.74
C GLU A 158 7.99 -14.95 -13.84
N LYS A 159 7.13 -15.75 -14.47
CA LYS A 159 7.49 -16.63 -15.59
C LYS A 159 6.51 -16.53 -16.75
N HIS A 160 5.56 -15.60 -16.73
CA HIS A 160 4.70 -15.37 -17.87
C HIS A 160 5.54 -14.84 -19.04
N PRO A 161 5.34 -15.33 -20.28
CA PRO A 161 6.11 -14.89 -21.45
C PRO A 161 6.00 -13.37 -21.69
N VAL A 162 4.87 -12.79 -21.32
CA VAL A 162 4.62 -11.34 -21.38
C VAL A 162 4.17 -10.89 -19.99
N PRO A 163 5.00 -10.13 -19.25
CA PRO A 163 4.62 -9.51 -17.98
C PRO A 163 3.38 -8.63 -18.11
N PHE A 164 2.50 -8.63 -17.10
CA PHE A 164 1.25 -7.88 -17.15
C PHE A 164 0.79 -7.39 -15.78
N TYR A 165 -0.04 -6.34 -15.81
CA TYR A 165 -0.89 -5.97 -14.69
C TYR A 165 -2.30 -6.47 -14.96
N SER A 166 -3.02 -6.84 -13.91
CA SER A 166 -4.42 -7.17 -14.04
C SER A 166 -5.31 -6.57 -12.96
N CYS A 167 -6.57 -6.40 -13.34
CA CYS A 167 -7.70 -6.15 -12.47
C CYS A 167 -8.71 -7.27 -12.71
N ILE A 168 -9.12 -7.94 -11.65
CA ILE A 168 -9.94 -9.15 -11.72
C ILE A 168 -11.23 -8.91 -10.95
N PHE A 169 -12.36 -9.13 -11.63
CA PHE A 169 -13.71 -9.01 -11.08
C PHE A 169 -14.36 -10.39 -11.00
N ASP A 170 -14.73 -10.77 -9.78
CA ASP A 170 -15.49 -12.00 -9.49
C ASP A 170 -16.38 -11.74 -8.27
N ASN A 171 -17.66 -11.45 -8.51
CA ASN A 171 -18.63 -11.10 -7.47
C ASN A 171 -18.86 -12.23 -6.45
N ALA A 172 -18.54 -13.49 -6.78
CA ALA A 172 -18.61 -14.58 -5.82
C ALA A 172 -17.44 -14.53 -4.81
N ILE A 173 -16.30 -13.96 -5.23
CA ILE A 173 -15.07 -13.87 -4.44
C ILE A 173 -15.02 -12.58 -3.62
N THR A 174 -15.31 -11.44 -4.23
CA THR A 174 -15.32 -10.14 -3.57
C THR A 174 -16.14 -9.16 -4.41
N ASP A 175 -16.78 -8.19 -3.78
CA ASP A 175 -17.44 -7.09 -4.48
C ASP A 175 -16.53 -5.85 -4.61
N CYS A 176 -15.24 -6.04 -4.34
CA CYS A 176 -14.16 -5.18 -4.78
C CYS A 176 -13.48 -5.82 -6.00
N TYR A 177 -12.18 -5.61 -6.17
CA TYR A 177 -11.38 -6.25 -7.19
C TYR A 177 -10.16 -6.94 -6.58
N SER A 178 -9.63 -7.88 -7.36
CA SER A 178 -8.33 -8.49 -7.16
C SER A 178 -7.35 -8.01 -8.22
N TRP A 179 -6.06 -8.17 -7.97
CA TRP A 179 -5.00 -7.65 -8.83
C TRP A 179 -3.89 -8.66 -9.04
N SER A 180 -3.20 -8.50 -10.16
CA SER A 180 -1.86 -9.05 -10.35
C SER A 180 -0.90 -8.02 -10.91
N ILE A 181 0.37 -8.11 -10.53
CA ILE A 181 1.38 -7.12 -10.87
C ILE A 181 2.73 -7.82 -11.08
N SER A 182 3.26 -7.77 -12.29
CA SER A 182 4.66 -8.11 -12.57
C SER A 182 5.61 -7.03 -12.03
N LYS A 183 6.57 -7.43 -11.19
CA LYS A 183 7.49 -6.52 -10.51
C LYS A 183 8.80 -7.20 -10.13
N ASP A 184 9.93 -6.69 -10.64
CA ASP A 184 11.30 -7.08 -10.28
C ASP A 184 11.51 -8.61 -10.27
N GLY A 185 11.00 -9.29 -11.31
CA GLY A 185 11.06 -10.76 -11.42
C GLY A 185 10.02 -11.52 -10.60
N TYR A 186 9.10 -10.82 -9.93
CA TYR A 186 7.99 -11.40 -9.18
C TYR A 186 6.65 -11.14 -9.86
N PHE A 187 5.77 -12.12 -9.78
CA PHE A 187 4.34 -11.97 -10.06
C PHE A 187 3.60 -11.83 -8.74
N ILE A 188 3.18 -10.62 -8.42
CA ILE A 188 2.40 -10.32 -7.22
C ILE A 188 0.94 -10.61 -7.54
N PHE A 189 0.25 -11.36 -6.69
CA PHE A 189 -1.19 -11.62 -6.82
C PHE A 189 -1.88 -11.34 -5.50
N GLY A 190 -2.96 -10.56 -5.53
CA GLY A 190 -3.66 -10.17 -4.33
C GLY A 190 -5.09 -9.73 -4.56
N GLY A 191 -5.79 -9.41 -3.48
CA GLY A 191 -7.15 -8.90 -3.55
C GLY A 191 -7.59 -8.29 -2.25
N ALA A 192 -8.68 -7.52 -2.32
CA ALA A 192 -9.40 -7.01 -1.17
C ALA A 192 -10.59 -7.93 -0.89
N TYR A 193 -10.61 -8.58 0.26
CA TYR A 193 -11.61 -9.57 0.64
C TYR A 193 -12.43 -9.11 1.84
N PRO A 194 -13.66 -9.63 2.03
CA PRO A 194 -14.38 -9.47 3.29
C PRO A 194 -13.52 -9.91 4.49
N MET A 195 -13.72 -9.30 5.64
CA MET A 195 -12.97 -9.62 6.87
C MET A 195 -13.11 -11.10 7.28
N LYS A 196 -14.25 -11.72 6.95
CA LYS A 196 -14.52 -13.13 7.18
C LYS A 196 -14.20 -13.94 5.92
N ASP A 197 -13.60 -15.11 6.08
CA ASP A 197 -13.32 -16.08 5.01
C ASP A 197 -12.39 -15.57 3.90
N GLY A 198 -11.64 -14.47 4.13
CA GLY A 198 -10.78 -13.86 3.12
C GLY A 198 -9.72 -14.80 2.56
N GLN A 199 -9.11 -15.65 3.40
CA GLN A 199 -8.11 -16.63 2.95
C GLN A 199 -8.72 -17.70 2.05
N THR A 200 -9.89 -18.23 2.40
CA THR A 200 -10.64 -19.19 1.58
C THR A 200 -11.00 -18.59 0.22
N ARG A 201 -11.48 -17.34 0.21
CA ARG A 201 -11.81 -16.59 -1.02
C ARG A 201 -10.58 -16.32 -1.89
N PHE A 202 -9.45 -15.95 -1.27
CA PHE A 202 -8.18 -15.77 -1.97
C PHE A 202 -7.72 -17.06 -2.66
N THR A 203 -7.76 -18.20 -1.94
CA THR A 203 -7.40 -19.51 -2.50
C THR A 203 -8.31 -19.90 -3.65
N ALA A 204 -9.63 -19.77 -3.48
CA ALA A 204 -10.61 -20.07 -4.52
C ALA A 204 -10.40 -19.21 -5.78
N LEU A 205 -10.11 -17.91 -5.62
CA LEU A 205 -9.82 -17.05 -6.77
C LEU A 205 -8.54 -17.51 -7.48
N LYS A 206 -7.47 -17.80 -6.74
CA LYS A 206 -6.21 -18.27 -7.30
C LYS A 206 -6.40 -19.52 -8.17
N GLU A 207 -7.23 -20.47 -7.72
CA GLU A 207 -7.58 -21.67 -8.51
C GLU A 207 -8.31 -21.31 -9.81
N LYS A 208 -9.35 -20.46 -9.73
CA LYS A 208 -10.11 -19.99 -10.89
C LYS A 208 -9.23 -19.30 -11.93
N MET A 209 -8.20 -18.58 -11.51
CA MET A 209 -7.33 -17.82 -12.40
C MET A 209 -6.52 -18.71 -13.37
N SER A 210 -6.41 -20.01 -13.10
CA SER A 210 -5.82 -20.98 -14.04
C SER A 210 -6.56 -20.98 -15.39
N ALA A 211 -7.89 -20.80 -15.39
CA ALA A 211 -8.69 -20.71 -16.61
C ALA A 211 -8.39 -19.46 -17.47
N PHE A 212 -7.75 -18.45 -16.86
CA PHE A 212 -7.39 -17.17 -17.49
C PHE A 212 -5.88 -17.06 -17.76
N GLN A 213 -5.18 -18.19 -17.80
CA GLN A 213 -3.74 -18.29 -18.05
C GLN A 213 -2.86 -17.61 -17.00
N PHE A 214 -3.37 -17.42 -15.77
CA PHE A 214 -2.53 -17.01 -14.66
C PHE A 214 -1.80 -18.24 -14.13
N GLN A 215 -0.51 -18.08 -13.89
CA GLN A 215 0.35 -19.15 -13.43
C GLN A 215 1.06 -18.71 -12.15
N PHE A 216 1.05 -19.61 -11.16
CA PHE A 216 1.50 -19.33 -9.80
C PHE A 216 2.67 -20.24 -9.43
N TRP A 217 3.86 -19.90 -9.90
CA TRP A 217 5.07 -20.63 -9.52
C TRP A 217 5.45 -20.24 -8.10
N ARG A 218 5.52 -21.25 -7.22
CA ARG A 218 6.13 -21.06 -5.90
C ARG A 218 7.48 -20.37 -6.11
N SER A 219 7.75 -19.37 -5.28
CA SER A 219 9.11 -18.86 -5.12
C SER A 219 9.95 -19.97 -4.48
N GLY A 220 10.32 -20.96 -5.29
CA GLY A 220 11.29 -21.98 -4.93
C GLY A 220 12.67 -21.35 -5.05
N GLU A 221 13.40 -21.43 -3.94
CA GLU A 221 14.78 -21.93 -3.89
C GLU A 221 15.74 -21.32 -4.93
N LYS A 222 16.70 -20.53 -4.42
CA LYS A 222 18.03 -20.53 -5.04
C LYS A 222 18.53 -21.97 -5.17
#